data_AF-A0A285EB56-F1
#
_entry.id   AF-A0A285EB56-F1
#
_cell.length_a   1.000
_cell.length_b   1.000
_cell.length_c   1.000
_cell.angle_alpha   90.00
_cell.angle_beta   90.00
_cell.angle_gamma   90.00
#
_symmetry.space_group_name_H-M   'P 1'
#
loop_
_entity.id
_entity.type
_entity.pdbx_description
1 polymer ?
#
loop_
_entity_poly.entity_id
_entity_poly.type
_entity_poly.pdbx_seq_one_letter_code
_entity_poly.pdbx_strand_id
1 'polypeptide(L)'
;MAETEFVENVVVGSGFGGSVATYRLAAAGRPVLLLERGKAYGPGDFPREPWDVGANFWDPSAGRLGLFDLWSFRRTDALVAAGLGGGSLIYANVLIRKPAEWFVEHRRGGRGHHPWPISRADLDPHYDEVERMLGAQPFPRHAPGFEGVLKTAAMERAARSLGPDHSFHLPDLAVSFRPAPGAAPAVGAPLADTPYANYHGRPRSTCVLCGQCDIGCNSGSKNTLDHTYLSAAVDGAFPLVATPAEVRTLCEVRSVAPDGDGYVVRYVEHPPAHHDGTPHDTRSLPQRTVRCRRLVLAAGTLGTTHLLLRMRRDGELPALSGALGSRFSGNGDHLTVLKRAREDDGRPLPLHASRGPVITSAVRRPDGYIEDCGYPMLLNWVYQARHGLFWRAGAFAAQRIWALLTRDPNSRVGASLGMVLGKGVEAATSMPLLGIGRDVADGRMTLTPGGYLAIRTTRSSRAYVAGVSADMRTLAGGVNAAGFADSVWDKLGRSVTVHPLGGAPMGRSRQEGVCDHFGEVFGYDNLFVADGAVMPGAVGSNPSLTIAAFSDRMCTAVLEGRTRAPLRGTRRRPGTPAAPGGRAGGWPTP
;
A
#
# COMPACT_ATOMS: atom_id res chain seq x y z
N MET A 1 34.33 -22.56 4.75
CA MET A 1 33.15 -22.02 4.05
C MET A 1 32.03 -21.99 5.06
N ALA A 2 31.44 -20.83 5.35
CA ALA A 2 30.29 -20.78 6.25
C ALA A 2 29.16 -21.62 5.62
N GLU A 3 28.59 -22.53 6.39
CA GLU A 3 27.47 -23.38 5.95
C GLU A 3 26.30 -22.47 5.55
N THR A 4 25.77 -22.67 4.34
CA THR A 4 24.66 -21.84 3.86
C THR A 4 23.40 -22.23 4.62
N GLU A 5 22.83 -21.27 5.34
CA GLU A 5 21.61 -21.44 6.13
C GLU A 5 20.46 -22.02 5.29
N PHE A 6 19.70 -22.95 5.88
CA PHE A 6 18.49 -23.51 5.30
C PHE A 6 17.27 -23.24 6.20
N VAL A 7 16.19 -22.73 5.62
CA VAL A 7 14.89 -22.53 6.29
C VAL A 7 13.78 -23.11 5.43
N GLU A 8 12.78 -23.80 5.99
CA GLU A 8 11.75 -24.47 5.17
C GLU A 8 11.01 -23.49 4.26
N ASN A 9 10.60 -22.33 4.79
CA ASN A 9 9.85 -21.31 4.06
C ASN A 9 10.52 -19.94 4.19
N VAL A 10 10.78 -19.29 3.07
CA VAL A 10 11.23 -17.89 3.02
C VAL A 10 10.12 -17.02 2.46
N VAL A 11 9.83 -15.91 3.13
CA VAL A 11 8.86 -14.89 2.72
C VAL A 11 9.61 -13.60 2.43
N VAL A 12 9.43 -13.05 1.23
CA VAL A 12 10.11 -11.81 0.79
C VAL A 12 9.14 -10.65 0.84
N GLY A 13 9.36 -9.71 1.76
CA GLY A 13 8.52 -8.54 1.99
C GLY A 13 7.46 -8.75 3.07
N SER A 14 7.22 -7.70 3.86
CA SER A 14 6.33 -7.74 5.03
C SER A 14 4.98 -7.02 4.84
N GLY A 15 4.55 -6.80 3.60
CA GLY A 15 3.21 -6.26 3.31
C GLY A 15 2.08 -7.24 3.66
N PHE A 16 0.84 -6.93 3.23
CA PHE A 16 -0.35 -7.77 3.51
C PHE A 16 -0.16 -9.24 3.14
N GLY A 17 0.34 -9.51 1.93
CA GLY A 17 0.63 -10.87 1.48
C GLY A 17 1.62 -11.60 2.38
N GLY A 18 2.76 -10.96 2.64
CA GLY A 18 3.86 -11.57 3.37
C GLY A 18 3.56 -11.76 4.86
N SER A 19 2.97 -10.77 5.52
CA SER A 19 2.62 -10.87 6.94
C SER A 19 1.58 -11.97 7.20
N VAL A 20 0.56 -12.07 6.35
CA VAL A 20 -0.43 -13.17 6.42
C VAL A 20 0.26 -14.52 6.21
N ALA A 21 1.11 -14.64 5.19
CA ALA A 21 1.79 -15.89 4.90
C ALA A 21 2.72 -16.33 6.03
N THR A 22 3.49 -15.40 6.59
CA THR A 22 4.38 -15.64 7.72
C THR A 22 3.62 -16.13 8.94
N TYR A 23 2.54 -15.44 9.32
CA TYR A 23 1.70 -15.87 10.44
C TYR A 23 1.07 -17.24 10.22
N ARG A 24 0.45 -17.48 9.06
CA ARG A 24 -0.26 -18.75 8.80
C ARG A 24 0.69 -19.95 8.80
N LEU A 25 1.88 -19.80 8.25
CA LEU A 25 2.90 -20.86 8.24
C LEU A 25 3.49 -21.08 9.64
N ALA A 26 3.79 -20.01 10.39
CA ALA A 26 4.26 -20.10 11.78
C ALA A 26 3.21 -20.74 12.71
N ALA A 27 1.94 -20.35 12.54
CA ALA A 27 0.79 -20.93 13.23
C ALA A 27 0.67 -22.44 13.00
N ALA A 28 0.96 -22.89 11.78
CA ALA A 28 0.98 -24.30 11.43
C ALA A 28 2.29 -25.04 11.82
N GLY A 29 3.18 -24.41 12.58
CA GLY A 29 4.42 -25.01 13.07
C GLY A 29 5.52 -25.13 12.02
N ARG A 30 5.38 -24.46 10.87
CA ARG A 30 6.38 -24.45 9.80
C ARG A 30 7.46 -23.41 10.12
N PRO A 31 8.77 -23.73 10.05
CA PRO A 31 9.82 -22.71 10.15
C PRO A 31 9.70 -21.67 9.03
N VAL A 32 9.74 -20.39 9.40
CA VAL A 32 9.59 -19.26 8.48
C VAL A 32 10.67 -18.23 8.73
N LEU A 33 11.33 -17.77 7.66
CA LEU A 33 12.16 -16.58 7.65
C LEU A 33 11.49 -15.51 6.77
N LEU A 34 11.18 -14.36 7.35
CA LEU A 34 10.72 -13.17 6.64
C LEU A 34 11.88 -12.19 6.42
N LEU A 35 12.08 -11.76 5.17
CA LEU A 35 13.07 -10.74 4.80
C LEU A 35 12.36 -9.45 4.40
N GLU A 36 12.60 -8.36 5.14
CA GLU A 36 12.06 -7.02 4.87
C GLU A 36 13.20 -6.04 4.55
N ARG A 37 13.08 -5.30 3.44
CA ARG A 37 14.10 -4.32 3.03
C ARG A 37 14.15 -3.10 3.93
N GLY A 38 13.01 -2.66 4.46
CA GLY A 38 12.91 -1.50 5.34
C GLY A 38 13.17 -1.82 6.81
N LYS A 39 13.11 -0.78 7.65
CA LYS A 39 13.22 -0.88 9.11
C LYS A 39 11.86 -1.03 9.81
N ALA A 40 11.87 -1.38 11.09
CA ALA A 40 10.67 -1.33 11.92
C ALA A 40 10.35 0.11 12.36
N TYR A 41 9.05 0.43 12.46
CA TYR A 41 8.56 1.72 12.96
C TYR A 41 7.53 1.48 14.06
N GLY A 42 7.89 1.73 15.31
CA GLY A 42 6.97 1.65 16.44
C GLY A 42 6.22 2.97 16.70
N PRO A 43 5.24 2.96 17.62
CA PRO A 43 4.64 4.19 18.14
C PRO A 43 5.71 5.18 18.58
N GLY A 44 5.70 6.39 18.01
CA GLY A 44 6.68 7.45 18.26
C GLY A 44 7.82 7.55 17.24
N ASP A 45 8.09 6.50 16.46
CA ASP A 45 9.20 6.49 15.50
C ASP A 45 8.87 7.18 14.17
N PHE A 46 7.59 7.48 13.88
CA PHE A 46 7.22 8.08 12.61
C PHE A 46 7.57 9.58 12.60
N PRO A 47 8.43 10.04 11.67
CA PRO A 47 8.90 11.41 11.61
C PRO A 47 7.79 12.45 11.57
N ARG A 48 7.97 13.56 12.30
CA ARG A 48 7.08 14.74 12.27
C ARG A 48 7.82 16.05 12.04
N GLU A 49 9.10 16.11 12.40
CA GLU A 49 9.94 17.27 12.12
C GLU A 49 10.30 17.34 10.64
N PRO A 50 10.31 18.54 10.02
CA PRO A 50 10.58 18.69 8.58
C PRO A 50 11.88 18.04 8.11
N TRP A 51 12.94 18.10 8.94
CA TRP A 51 14.23 17.48 8.64
C TRP A 51 14.12 15.96 8.52
N ASP A 52 13.51 15.31 9.52
CA ASP A 52 13.34 13.87 9.55
C ASP A 52 12.35 13.39 8.49
N VAL A 53 11.30 14.17 8.19
CA VAL A 53 10.36 13.90 7.09
C VAL A 53 11.09 13.92 5.75
N GLY A 54 11.98 14.88 5.52
CA GLY A 54 12.80 14.97 4.30
C GLY A 54 13.77 13.80 4.13
N ALA A 55 14.21 13.19 5.24
CA ALA A 55 15.06 12.00 5.24
C ALA A 55 14.27 10.68 5.17
N ASN A 56 12.94 10.70 5.33
CA ASN A 56 12.09 9.51 5.44
C ASN A 56 11.70 8.88 4.09
N PHE A 57 12.61 8.90 3.12
CA PHE A 57 12.43 8.28 1.82
C PHE A 57 13.34 7.05 1.66
N TRP A 58 12.89 6.06 0.91
CA TRP A 58 13.67 4.90 0.54
C TRP A 58 14.50 5.21 -0.71
N ASP A 59 15.79 5.46 -0.51
CA ASP A 59 16.79 5.59 -1.57
C ASP A 59 18.16 5.17 -0.99
N PRO A 60 18.43 3.86 -0.92
CA PRO A 60 19.67 3.37 -0.33
C PRO A 60 20.93 3.89 -1.03
N SER A 61 20.86 4.18 -2.34
CA SER A 61 21.97 4.78 -3.08
C SER A 61 22.27 6.23 -2.68
N ALA A 62 21.33 6.91 -2.04
CA ALA A 62 21.54 8.22 -1.43
C ALA A 62 21.67 8.15 0.10
N GLY A 63 21.90 6.96 0.66
CA GLY A 63 22.03 6.75 2.11
C GLY A 63 20.71 6.83 2.89
N ARG A 64 19.56 6.81 2.19
CA ARG A 64 18.23 6.97 2.80
C ARG A 64 17.50 5.64 2.92
N LEU A 65 17.17 5.26 4.15
CA LEU A 65 16.47 4.01 4.48
C LEU A 65 15.12 4.31 5.16
N GLY A 66 14.42 5.31 4.61
CA GLY A 66 13.14 5.79 5.12
C GLY A 66 11.94 4.98 4.63
N LEU A 67 10.76 5.38 5.09
CA LEU A 67 9.51 4.67 4.91
C LEU A 67 8.95 4.80 3.49
N PHE A 68 9.00 5.98 2.89
CA PHE A 68 8.30 6.27 1.64
C PHE A 68 9.16 5.93 0.42
N ASP A 69 8.67 5.06 -0.45
CA ASP A 69 9.32 4.70 -1.71
C ASP A 69 8.47 5.20 -2.88
N LEU A 70 8.99 6.18 -3.62
CA LEU A 70 8.31 6.83 -4.74
C LEU A 70 8.84 6.30 -6.06
N TRP A 71 7.96 5.66 -6.82
CA TRP A 71 8.26 5.18 -8.16
C TRP A 71 7.68 6.13 -9.19
N SER A 72 8.53 6.72 -10.02
CA SER A 72 8.07 7.60 -11.10
C SER A 72 8.23 6.93 -12.46
N PHE A 73 7.13 6.86 -13.21
CA PHE A 73 7.10 6.33 -14.56
C PHE A 73 6.61 7.40 -15.54
N ARG A 74 6.61 7.07 -16.84
CA ARG A 74 6.31 8.03 -17.92
C ARG A 74 4.96 8.75 -17.76
N ARG A 75 3.93 8.08 -17.23
CA ARG A 75 2.55 8.62 -17.11
C ARG A 75 1.85 8.27 -15.79
N THR A 76 2.55 7.62 -14.88
CA THR A 76 2.01 7.24 -13.59
C THR A 76 3.11 7.33 -12.56
N ASP A 77 2.78 7.81 -11.38
CA ASP A 77 3.61 7.75 -10.20
C ASP A 77 2.96 6.78 -9.21
N ALA A 78 3.76 6.07 -8.42
CA ALA A 78 3.27 5.15 -7.42
C ALA A 78 3.99 5.38 -6.08
N LEU A 79 3.22 5.48 -5.00
CA LEU A 79 3.75 5.59 -3.65
C LEU A 79 3.56 4.27 -2.92
N VAL A 80 4.66 3.68 -2.46
CA VAL A 80 4.67 2.44 -1.66
C VAL A 80 5.54 2.64 -0.41
N ALA A 81 5.58 1.63 0.46
CA ALA A 81 6.35 1.68 1.70
C ALA A 81 7.55 0.71 1.67
N ALA A 82 8.59 1.07 2.41
CA ALA A 82 9.72 0.23 2.80
C ALA A 82 9.84 0.24 4.32
N GLY A 83 9.30 -0.80 4.97
CA GLY A 83 9.26 -0.91 6.42
C GLY A 83 8.54 -2.17 6.87
N LEU A 84 8.81 -2.62 8.09
CA LEU A 84 8.19 -3.82 8.66
C LEU A 84 6.67 -3.61 8.82
N GLY A 85 5.88 -4.32 8.01
CA GLY A 85 4.43 -4.13 7.86
C GLY A 85 4.03 -3.51 6.51
N GLY A 86 4.99 -3.10 5.68
CA GLY A 86 4.81 -2.60 4.33
C GLY A 86 3.76 -1.49 4.21
N GLY A 87 2.89 -1.57 3.20
CA GLY A 87 1.87 -0.56 2.91
C GLY A 87 0.88 -0.29 4.06
N SER A 88 0.73 -1.21 5.02
CA SER A 88 -0.13 -0.96 6.19
C SER A 88 0.36 0.22 7.05
N LEU A 89 1.65 0.55 7.00
CA LEU A 89 2.20 1.69 7.71
C LEU A 89 1.66 3.03 7.16
N ILE A 90 1.34 3.10 5.87
CA ILE A 90 0.97 4.34 5.15
C ILE A 90 -0.41 4.32 4.46
N TYR A 91 -1.23 3.28 4.67
CA TYR A 91 -2.61 3.23 4.15
C TYR A 91 -3.63 3.93 5.06
N ALA A 92 -4.82 4.17 4.52
CA ALA A 92 -5.95 4.79 5.21
C ALA A 92 -6.82 3.82 6.04
N ASN A 93 -6.44 2.55 6.15
CA ASN A 93 -7.11 1.50 6.96
C ASN A 93 -8.45 0.97 6.46
N VAL A 94 -8.88 1.33 5.25
CA VAL A 94 -10.18 0.90 4.72
C VAL A 94 -10.18 -0.59 4.35
N LEU A 95 -11.22 -1.30 4.79
CA LEU A 95 -11.46 -2.72 4.55
C LEU A 95 -12.81 -2.88 3.83
N ILE A 96 -12.78 -2.91 2.50
CA ILE A 96 -13.97 -3.16 1.68
C ILE A 96 -13.76 -4.44 0.86
N ARG A 97 -14.60 -5.43 1.11
CA ARG A 97 -14.60 -6.70 0.36
C ARG A 97 -14.92 -6.43 -1.10
N LYS A 98 -14.24 -7.11 -2.03
CA LYS A 98 -14.55 -7.03 -3.45
C LYS A 98 -15.98 -7.58 -3.69
N PRO A 99 -16.89 -6.83 -4.32
CA PRO A 99 -18.23 -7.31 -4.66
C PRO A 99 -18.20 -8.55 -5.57
N ALA A 100 -19.15 -9.47 -5.39
CA ALA A 100 -19.18 -10.75 -6.09
C ALA A 100 -19.30 -10.60 -7.61
N GLU A 101 -20.10 -9.63 -8.03
CA GLU A 101 -20.27 -9.27 -9.43
C GLU A 101 -18.91 -8.87 -10.04
N TRP A 102 -18.02 -8.19 -9.33
CA TRP A 102 -16.77 -7.69 -9.90
C TRP A 102 -15.69 -8.76 -10.15
N PHE A 103 -15.93 -10.03 -9.83
CA PHE A 103 -15.06 -11.16 -10.19
C PHE A 103 -15.30 -11.66 -11.62
N VAL A 104 -16.49 -11.41 -12.18
CA VAL A 104 -16.87 -11.86 -13.53
C VAL A 104 -16.70 -10.74 -14.57
N GLU A 105 -16.67 -11.14 -15.84
CA GLU A 105 -16.59 -10.21 -16.96
C GLU A 105 -17.91 -9.45 -17.13
N HIS A 106 -17.90 -8.15 -16.84
CA HIS A 106 -19.10 -7.30 -16.96
C HIS A 106 -19.21 -6.52 -18.27
N ARG A 107 -18.15 -6.46 -19.09
CA ARG A 107 -18.14 -5.65 -20.30
C ARG A 107 -17.89 -6.52 -21.53
N ARG A 108 -18.97 -6.89 -22.23
CA ARG A 108 -18.90 -7.42 -23.60
C ARG A 108 -18.00 -6.50 -24.45
N GLY A 109 -16.85 -7.00 -24.90
CA GLY A 109 -15.99 -6.36 -25.91
C GLY A 109 -14.96 -5.32 -25.42
N GLY A 110 -14.75 -5.14 -24.11
CA GLY A 110 -13.74 -4.21 -23.59
C GLY A 110 -12.35 -4.85 -23.45
N ARG A 111 -11.36 -4.45 -24.26
CA ARG A 111 -9.95 -4.83 -24.06
C ARG A 111 -9.52 -4.50 -22.61
N GLY A 112 -8.86 -5.44 -21.92
CA GLY A 112 -8.21 -5.21 -20.61
C GLY A 112 -9.04 -5.51 -19.35
N HIS A 113 -10.23 -6.09 -19.48
CA HIS A 113 -10.96 -6.70 -18.35
C HIS A 113 -10.85 -8.22 -18.46
N HIS A 114 -10.40 -8.86 -17.39
CA HIS A 114 -10.21 -10.31 -17.35
C HIS A 114 -11.04 -10.92 -16.22
N PRO A 115 -11.77 -12.02 -16.47
CA PRO A 115 -12.47 -12.73 -15.40
C PRO A 115 -11.43 -13.25 -14.40
N TRP A 116 -11.72 -13.09 -13.13
CA TRP A 116 -10.87 -13.62 -12.07
C TRP A 116 -11.01 -15.15 -12.06
N PRO A 117 -9.92 -15.92 -11.92
CA PRO A 117 -9.98 -17.38 -11.81
C PRO A 117 -10.44 -17.86 -10.41
N ILE A 118 -10.94 -16.93 -9.58
CA ILE A 118 -11.54 -17.17 -8.27
C ILE A 118 -12.82 -16.34 -8.16
N SER A 119 -13.67 -16.69 -7.22
CA SER A 119 -14.94 -16.02 -6.92
C SER A 119 -14.91 -15.33 -5.56
N ARG A 120 -16.00 -14.63 -5.25
CA ARG A 120 -16.21 -14.08 -3.90
C ARG A 120 -16.34 -15.17 -2.84
N ALA A 121 -17.03 -16.26 -3.16
CA ALA A 121 -17.21 -17.38 -2.25
C ALA A 121 -15.88 -18.04 -1.87
N ASP A 122 -14.91 -18.07 -2.80
CA ASP A 122 -13.56 -18.54 -2.51
C ASP A 122 -12.83 -17.68 -1.49
N LEU A 123 -13.17 -16.39 -1.36
CA LEU A 123 -12.48 -15.44 -0.48
C LEU A 123 -13.24 -15.12 0.81
N ASP A 124 -14.56 -15.35 0.89
CA ASP A 124 -15.37 -14.97 2.06
C ASP A 124 -14.85 -15.49 3.41
N PRO A 125 -14.50 -16.79 3.56
CA PRO A 125 -13.95 -17.29 4.83
C PRO A 125 -12.62 -16.62 5.20
N HIS A 126 -11.85 -16.22 4.19
CA HIS A 126 -10.55 -15.57 4.36
C HIS A 126 -10.70 -14.08 4.62
N TYR A 127 -11.74 -13.43 4.07
CA TYR A 127 -12.11 -12.08 4.46
C TYR A 127 -12.49 -12.02 5.93
N ASP A 128 -13.31 -12.97 6.41
CA ASP A 128 -13.71 -13.06 7.81
C ASP A 128 -12.49 -13.17 8.75
N GLU A 129 -11.52 -14.02 8.40
CA GLU A 129 -10.30 -14.20 9.20
C GLU A 129 -9.43 -12.94 9.22
N VAL A 130 -9.27 -12.27 8.07
CA VAL A 130 -8.48 -11.04 7.99
C VAL A 130 -9.13 -9.90 8.76
N GLU A 131 -10.43 -9.71 8.62
CA GLU A 131 -11.17 -8.68 9.34
C GLU A 131 -11.11 -8.90 10.85
N ARG A 132 -11.24 -10.16 11.30
CA ARG A 132 -11.05 -10.54 12.70
C ARG A 132 -9.65 -10.20 13.20
N MET A 133 -8.61 -10.57 12.45
CA MET A 133 -7.22 -10.33 12.84
C MET A 133 -6.85 -8.85 12.86
N LEU A 134 -7.41 -8.05 11.94
CA LEU A 134 -7.19 -6.60 11.87
C LEU A 134 -8.11 -5.79 12.79
N GLY A 135 -9.06 -6.43 13.47
CA GLY A 135 -10.03 -5.76 14.35
C GLY A 135 -10.91 -4.77 13.58
N ALA A 136 -11.42 -5.21 12.43
CA ALA A 136 -12.29 -4.44 11.55
C ALA A 136 -13.51 -3.90 12.29
N GLN A 137 -13.76 -2.60 12.14
CA GLN A 137 -14.92 -1.93 12.72
C GLN A 137 -15.23 -0.62 11.98
N PRO A 138 -16.51 -0.20 11.90
CA PRO A 138 -16.85 1.08 11.27
C PRO A 138 -16.44 2.25 12.17
N PHE A 139 -16.28 3.42 11.56
CA PHE A 139 -16.05 4.65 12.32
C PHE A 139 -17.25 4.96 13.25
N PRO A 140 -17.06 5.08 14.58
CA PRO A 140 -18.15 5.21 15.55
C PRO A 140 -18.64 6.65 15.66
N ARG A 141 -19.13 7.22 14.56
CA ARG A 141 -19.42 8.66 14.41
C ARG A 141 -20.41 9.25 15.43
N HIS A 142 -21.26 8.42 16.03
CA HIS A 142 -22.27 8.82 17.02
C HIS A 142 -21.83 8.58 18.46
N ALA A 143 -20.62 8.07 18.68
CA ALA A 143 -20.09 7.87 20.02
C ALA A 143 -19.52 9.19 20.58
N PRO A 144 -19.58 9.39 21.92
CA PRO A 144 -18.99 10.55 22.57
C PRO A 144 -17.53 10.76 22.15
N GLY A 145 -17.19 11.99 21.76
CA GLY A 145 -15.85 12.38 21.28
C GLY A 145 -15.60 12.20 19.78
N PHE A 146 -16.42 11.41 19.08
CA PHE A 146 -16.29 11.16 17.63
C PHE A 146 -17.21 12.04 16.78
N GLU A 147 -18.29 12.56 17.35
CA GLU A 147 -19.27 13.46 16.69
C GLU A 147 -18.63 14.71 16.08
N GLY A 148 -17.46 15.12 16.59
CA GLY A 148 -16.69 16.26 16.08
C GLY A 148 -15.96 16.04 14.76
N VAL A 149 -16.09 14.85 14.13
CA VAL A 149 -15.53 14.57 12.79
C VAL A 149 -16.58 14.93 11.73
N LEU A 150 -16.59 16.20 11.35
CA LEU A 150 -17.65 16.80 10.53
C LEU A 150 -17.66 16.32 9.08
N LYS A 151 -16.49 15.95 8.54
CA LYS A 151 -16.36 15.47 7.15
C LYS A 151 -17.26 14.28 6.83
N THR A 152 -17.46 13.37 7.78
CA THR A 152 -18.30 12.18 7.60
C THR A 152 -19.76 12.56 7.37
N ALA A 153 -20.29 13.48 8.18
CA ALA A 153 -21.66 13.97 8.06
C ALA A 153 -21.84 14.81 6.78
N ALA A 154 -20.83 15.61 6.42
CA ALA A 154 -20.83 16.37 5.17
C ALA A 154 -20.82 15.46 3.94
N MET A 155 -20.05 14.35 3.97
CA MET A 155 -20.03 13.36 2.90
C MET A 155 -21.39 12.65 2.75
N GLU A 156 -22.04 12.29 3.85
CA GLU A 156 -23.39 11.70 3.81
C GLU A 156 -24.42 12.68 3.23
N ARG A 157 -24.34 13.97 3.61
CA ARG A 157 -25.16 15.03 3.02
C ARG A 157 -24.90 15.15 1.52
N ALA A 158 -23.62 15.22 1.13
CA ALA A 158 -23.21 15.30 -0.27
C ALA A 158 -23.72 14.11 -1.09
N ALA A 159 -23.67 12.90 -0.54
CA ALA A 159 -24.08 11.68 -1.24
C ALA A 159 -25.55 11.70 -1.69
N ARG A 160 -26.42 12.49 -1.04
CA ARG A 160 -27.82 12.65 -1.43
C ARG A 160 -28.01 13.40 -2.76
N SER A 161 -26.98 14.08 -3.28
CA SER A 161 -27.04 14.71 -4.61
C SER A 161 -26.74 13.75 -5.76
N LEU A 162 -26.28 12.53 -5.45
CA LEU A 162 -26.00 11.50 -6.44
C LEU A 162 -27.27 10.71 -6.81
N GLY A 163 -27.21 10.02 -7.95
CA GLY A 163 -28.31 9.22 -8.47
C GLY A 163 -28.57 7.93 -7.68
N PRO A 164 -29.61 7.16 -8.06
CA PRO A 164 -30.02 5.95 -7.36
C PRO A 164 -29.00 4.80 -7.40
N ASP A 165 -28.02 4.85 -8.31
CA ASP A 165 -26.96 3.85 -8.43
C ASP A 165 -25.81 4.05 -7.41
N HIS A 166 -25.94 5.04 -6.54
CA HIS A 166 -24.94 5.40 -5.53
C HIS A 166 -25.44 5.13 -4.12
N SER A 167 -24.56 4.64 -3.24
CA SER A 167 -24.93 4.39 -1.84
C SER A 167 -23.83 4.79 -0.84
N PHE A 168 -24.20 5.63 0.11
CA PHE A 168 -23.33 6.01 1.23
C PHE A 168 -23.25 4.87 2.26
N HIS A 169 -22.05 4.62 2.79
CA HIS A 169 -21.84 3.74 3.92
C HIS A 169 -20.56 4.11 4.69
N LEU A 170 -20.45 3.59 5.91
CA LEU A 170 -19.24 3.64 6.72
C LEU A 170 -18.51 2.30 6.52
N PRO A 171 -17.39 2.26 5.77
CA PRO A 171 -16.65 1.02 5.61
C PRO A 171 -15.99 0.63 6.92
N ASP A 172 -15.66 -0.66 7.05
CA ASP A 172 -14.85 -1.12 8.15
C ASP A 172 -13.43 -0.58 8.03
N LEU A 173 -12.85 -0.23 9.17
CA LEU A 173 -11.51 0.30 9.30
C LEU A 173 -10.68 -0.62 10.22
N ALA A 174 -9.41 -0.85 9.84
CA ALA A 174 -8.39 -1.46 10.70
C ALA A 174 -7.83 -0.44 11.70
N VAL A 175 -8.71 0.19 12.49
CA VAL A 175 -8.37 1.20 13.49
C VAL A 175 -9.05 0.85 14.80
N SER A 176 -8.28 0.87 15.89
CA SER A 176 -8.83 0.64 17.23
C SER A 176 -9.53 1.90 17.74
N PHE A 177 -10.87 1.86 17.82
CA PHE A 177 -11.67 2.92 18.46
C PHE A 177 -12.11 2.58 19.88
N ARG A 178 -11.92 1.32 20.30
CA ARG A 178 -12.31 0.79 21.61
C ARG A 178 -11.07 0.27 22.34
N PRO A 179 -10.94 0.48 23.65
CA PRO A 179 -9.78 0.01 24.42
C PRO A 179 -9.72 -1.52 24.54
N ALA A 180 -10.88 -2.19 24.50
CA ALA A 180 -10.99 -3.64 24.53
C ALA A 180 -12.24 -4.10 23.76
N PRO A 181 -12.32 -5.38 23.33
CA PRO A 181 -13.55 -5.95 22.81
C PRO A 181 -14.73 -5.74 23.77
N GLY A 182 -15.88 -5.30 23.25
CA GLY A 182 -17.08 -5.00 24.04
C GLY A 182 -17.08 -3.67 24.80
N ALA A 183 -15.93 -2.99 24.95
CA ALA A 183 -15.87 -1.67 25.59
C ALA A 183 -16.49 -0.57 24.71
N ALA A 184 -16.95 0.53 25.32
CA ALA A 184 -17.42 1.70 24.58
C ALA A 184 -16.26 2.37 23.81
N PRO A 185 -16.52 3.01 22.65
CA PRO A 185 -15.50 3.77 21.95
C PRO A 185 -14.97 4.90 22.82
N ALA A 186 -13.66 5.12 22.79
CA ALA A 186 -13.01 6.18 23.54
C ALA A 186 -11.86 6.75 22.69
N VAL A 187 -11.62 8.06 22.80
CA VAL A 187 -10.53 8.74 22.08
C VAL A 187 -9.28 8.70 22.96
N GLY A 188 -8.18 8.13 22.47
CA GLY A 188 -6.88 8.13 23.15
C GLY A 188 -6.79 7.29 24.43
N ALA A 189 -7.78 6.45 24.73
CA ALA A 189 -7.69 5.47 25.81
C ALA A 189 -6.63 4.40 25.53
N PRO A 190 -5.88 3.92 26.53
CA PRO A 190 -4.94 2.79 26.38
C PRO A 190 -5.63 1.56 25.81
N LEU A 191 -4.96 0.85 24.89
CA LEU A 191 -5.44 -0.44 24.42
C LEU A 191 -5.09 -1.53 25.44
N ALA A 192 -6.03 -2.44 25.66
CA ALA A 192 -5.77 -3.67 26.40
C ALA A 192 -4.77 -4.55 25.63
N ASP A 193 -4.10 -5.43 26.37
CA ASP A 193 -3.16 -6.37 25.79
C ASP A 193 -3.85 -7.32 24.81
N THR A 194 -3.16 -7.60 23.70
CA THR A 194 -3.55 -8.64 22.75
C THR A 194 -3.15 -10.01 23.30
N PRO A 195 -3.74 -11.12 22.79
CA PRO A 195 -3.33 -12.49 23.15
C PRO A 195 -1.87 -12.84 22.80
N TYR A 196 -1.20 -11.97 22.04
CA TYR A 196 0.21 -12.02 21.68
C TYR A 196 0.88 -10.70 22.06
N ALA A 197 2.19 -10.74 22.32
CA ALA A 197 2.99 -9.56 22.62
C ALA A 197 3.11 -8.63 21.41
N ASN A 198 3.05 -7.31 21.65
CA ASN A 198 3.34 -6.31 20.61
C ASN A 198 4.82 -6.39 20.23
N TYR A 199 5.12 -6.58 18.94
CA TYR A 199 6.48 -6.64 18.37
C TYR A 199 7.40 -5.52 18.86
N HIS A 200 6.84 -4.31 19.03
CA HIS A 200 7.62 -3.14 19.43
C HIS A 200 7.80 -2.98 20.94
N GLY A 201 7.03 -3.71 21.76
CA GLY A 201 7.03 -3.54 23.22
C GLY A 201 6.59 -2.14 23.70
N ARG A 202 5.93 -1.34 22.85
CA ARG A 202 5.52 0.03 23.16
C ARG A 202 4.01 0.13 23.43
N PRO A 203 3.57 1.01 24.35
CA PRO A 203 2.15 1.25 24.58
C PRO A 203 1.42 1.72 23.33
N ARG A 204 0.15 1.33 23.21
CA ARG A 204 -0.75 1.75 22.13
C ARG A 204 -2.02 2.34 22.73
N SER A 205 -2.69 3.20 21.97
CA SER A 205 -3.96 3.81 22.36
C SER A 205 -4.98 3.73 21.24
N THR A 206 -6.25 3.80 21.59
CA THR A 206 -7.35 4.05 20.66
C THR A 206 -7.13 5.34 19.86
N CYS A 207 -7.82 5.47 18.73
CA CYS A 207 -7.64 6.59 17.80
C CYS A 207 -7.72 7.95 18.51
N VAL A 208 -6.69 8.79 18.32
CA VAL A 208 -6.64 10.18 18.81
C VAL A 208 -7.17 11.20 17.80
N LEU A 209 -7.80 10.73 16.70
CA LEU A 209 -8.40 11.56 15.64
C LEU A 209 -7.42 12.54 14.97
N CYS A 210 -6.16 12.15 14.81
CA CYS A 210 -5.09 13.06 14.35
C CYS A 210 -4.98 13.27 12.83
N GLY A 211 -5.68 12.49 12.00
CA GLY A 211 -5.62 12.63 10.53
C GLY A 211 -4.28 12.25 9.89
N GLN A 212 -3.45 11.45 10.58
CA GLN A 212 -2.07 11.13 10.18
C GLN A 212 -1.91 9.70 9.63
N CYS A 213 -2.98 9.04 9.19
CA CYS A 213 -2.93 7.62 8.82
C CYS A 213 -1.87 7.33 7.76
N ASP A 214 -1.73 8.19 6.75
CA ASP A 214 -0.85 7.96 5.59
C ASP A 214 0.61 8.33 5.85
N ILE A 215 0.92 8.87 7.03
CA ILE A 215 2.29 9.23 7.46
C ILE A 215 2.74 8.45 8.70
N GLY A 216 2.09 7.31 8.95
CA GLY A 216 2.31 6.47 10.11
C GLY A 216 1.61 6.96 11.37
N CYS A 217 1.25 6.05 12.27
CA CYS A 217 0.45 6.36 13.45
C CYS A 217 1.29 6.30 14.73
N ASN A 218 1.70 7.46 15.24
CA ASN A 218 2.52 7.54 16.46
C ASN A 218 1.79 7.13 17.75
N SER A 219 0.45 7.03 17.74
CA SER A 219 -0.33 6.53 18.87
C SER A 219 -0.53 5.01 18.85
N GLY A 220 -0.09 4.31 17.79
CA GLY A 220 -0.28 2.88 17.61
C GLY A 220 -1.74 2.45 17.38
N SER A 221 -2.64 3.40 17.06
CA SER A 221 -4.08 3.15 16.94
C SER A 221 -4.49 2.41 15.67
N LYS A 222 -3.67 2.48 14.62
CA LYS A 222 -3.85 1.68 13.40
C LYS A 222 -3.47 0.23 13.72
N ASN A 223 -4.30 -0.71 13.32
CA ASN A 223 -3.98 -2.14 13.40
C ASN A 223 -3.16 -2.52 12.17
N THR A 224 -1.92 -2.02 12.13
CA THR A 224 -0.94 -2.34 11.10
C THR A 224 -0.40 -3.76 11.28
N LEU A 225 0.24 -4.29 10.25
CA LEU A 225 0.61 -5.71 10.21
C LEU A 225 1.71 -6.08 11.21
N ASP A 226 2.58 -5.13 11.54
CA ASP A 226 3.56 -5.21 12.62
C ASP A 226 2.89 -5.34 14.00
N HIS A 227 1.72 -4.72 14.23
CA HIS A 227 0.95 -4.83 15.47
C HIS A 227 -0.02 -6.02 15.51
N THR A 228 -0.23 -6.70 14.39
CA THR A 228 -1.19 -7.80 14.26
C THR A 228 -0.47 -9.07 13.85
N TYR A 229 -0.45 -9.37 12.54
CA TYR A 229 0.06 -10.61 11.98
C TYR A 229 1.51 -10.90 12.39
N LEU A 230 2.40 -9.92 12.31
CA LEU A 230 3.82 -10.13 12.61
C LEU A 230 4.09 -10.22 14.11
N SER A 231 3.41 -9.40 14.94
CA SER A 231 3.43 -9.54 16.39
C SER A 231 3.02 -10.95 16.82
N ALA A 232 1.91 -11.45 16.28
CA ALA A 232 1.46 -12.80 16.53
C ALA A 232 2.47 -13.85 16.05
N ALA A 233 2.99 -13.71 14.82
CA ALA A 233 3.86 -14.71 14.20
C ALA A 233 5.20 -14.91 14.91
N VAL A 234 5.74 -13.88 15.57
CA VAL A 234 7.03 -13.96 16.27
C VAL A 234 6.90 -14.30 17.76
N ASP A 235 5.69 -14.21 18.31
CA ASP A 235 5.46 -14.47 19.73
C ASP A 235 5.37 -15.97 20.01
N GLY A 236 6.45 -16.53 20.56
CA GLY A 236 6.49 -17.93 20.99
C GLY A 236 5.65 -18.27 22.22
N ALA A 237 5.10 -17.28 22.92
CA ALA A 237 4.12 -17.52 23.97
C ALA A 237 2.69 -17.57 23.44
N PHE A 238 2.43 -17.18 22.18
CA PHE A 238 1.09 -17.15 21.63
C PHE A 238 0.60 -18.57 21.29
N PRO A 239 -0.49 -19.09 21.91
CA PRO A 239 -0.88 -20.49 21.77
C PRO A 239 -1.26 -20.94 20.35
N LEU A 240 -1.60 -20.00 19.46
CA LEU A 240 -1.90 -20.30 18.06
C LEU A 240 -0.65 -20.37 17.18
N VAL A 241 0.54 -20.05 17.72
CA VAL A 241 1.81 -20.13 16.99
C VAL A 241 2.64 -21.30 17.52
N ALA A 242 2.71 -22.36 16.70
CA ALA A 242 3.46 -23.56 17.04
C ALA A 242 4.97 -23.41 16.85
N THR A 243 5.41 -22.63 15.85
CA THR A 243 6.83 -22.32 15.61
C THR A 243 6.96 -20.84 15.29
N PRO A 244 7.59 -20.02 16.15
CA PRO A 244 7.77 -18.59 15.89
C PRO A 244 8.54 -18.32 14.61
N ALA A 245 8.11 -17.30 13.88
CA ALA A 245 8.80 -16.83 12.69
C ALA A 245 10.04 -16.02 13.05
N GLU A 246 11.07 -16.11 12.22
CA GLU A 246 12.20 -15.19 12.22
C GLU A 246 11.92 -14.02 11.27
N VAL A 247 12.24 -12.79 11.70
CA VAL A 247 12.09 -11.57 10.91
C VAL A 247 13.42 -10.85 10.83
N ARG A 248 13.90 -10.59 9.61
CA ARG A 248 15.10 -9.77 9.37
C ARG A 248 14.74 -8.52 8.59
N THR A 249 14.88 -7.36 9.23
CA THR A 249 14.73 -6.05 8.61
C THR A 249 16.03 -5.59 7.93
N LEU A 250 15.97 -4.54 7.12
CA LEU A 250 17.10 -4.03 6.34
C LEU A 250 17.71 -5.08 5.39
N CYS A 251 16.96 -6.13 5.07
CA CYS A 251 17.38 -7.24 4.22
C CYS A 251 16.65 -7.17 2.86
N GLU A 252 17.35 -6.69 1.84
CA GLU A 252 16.78 -6.55 0.49
C GLU A 252 17.16 -7.74 -0.39
N VAL A 253 16.17 -8.53 -0.78
CA VAL A 253 16.35 -9.64 -1.74
C VAL A 253 16.68 -9.07 -3.12
N ARG A 254 17.73 -9.60 -3.73
CA ARG A 254 18.25 -9.19 -5.04
C ARG A 254 17.93 -10.19 -6.14
N SER A 255 18.04 -11.47 -5.83
CA SER A 255 17.88 -12.55 -6.83
C SER A 255 17.50 -13.87 -6.17
N VAL A 256 16.94 -14.77 -6.97
CA VAL A 256 16.40 -16.07 -6.55
C VAL A 256 16.62 -17.02 -7.71
N ALA A 257 17.22 -18.18 -7.42
CA ALA A 257 17.38 -19.24 -8.41
C ALA A 257 16.85 -20.57 -7.88
N PRO A 258 16.34 -21.47 -8.75
CA PRO A 258 16.02 -22.84 -8.39
C PRO A 258 17.26 -23.57 -7.88
N ASP A 259 17.06 -24.43 -6.88
CA ASP A 259 18.14 -25.16 -6.24
C ASP A 259 17.64 -26.50 -5.68
N GLY A 260 17.77 -27.55 -6.49
CA GLY A 260 17.21 -28.86 -6.18
C GLY A 260 15.68 -28.84 -6.20
N ASP A 261 15.06 -29.20 -5.08
CA ASP A 261 13.61 -29.17 -4.83
C ASP A 261 13.14 -27.85 -4.20
N GLY A 262 14.02 -26.85 -4.11
CA GLY A 262 13.76 -25.56 -3.50
C GLY A 262 14.47 -24.41 -4.22
N TYR A 263 14.90 -23.41 -3.45
CA TYR A 263 15.43 -22.15 -3.95
C TYR A 263 16.62 -21.68 -3.13
N VAL A 264 17.52 -20.99 -3.82
CA VAL A 264 18.55 -20.16 -3.20
C VAL A 264 18.13 -18.69 -3.32
N VAL A 265 18.01 -18.03 -2.17
CA VAL A 265 17.61 -16.61 -2.06
C VAL A 265 18.83 -15.78 -1.71
N ARG A 266 19.13 -14.80 -2.56
CA ARG A 266 20.26 -13.88 -2.39
C ARG A 266 19.77 -12.51 -1.98
N TYR A 267 20.29 -12.00 -0.87
CA TYR A 267 19.90 -10.71 -0.32
C TYR A 267 21.12 -9.93 0.16
N VAL A 268 20.94 -8.62 0.35
CA VAL A 268 21.93 -7.73 0.96
C VAL A 268 21.36 -7.16 2.24
N GLU A 269 22.23 -6.91 3.21
CA GLU A 269 21.90 -6.16 4.42
C GLU A 269 22.32 -4.70 4.19
N HIS A 270 21.38 -3.78 4.39
CA HIS A 270 21.67 -2.35 4.29
C HIS A 270 22.35 -1.87 5.58
N PRO A 271 23.51 -1.19 5.48
CA PRO A 271 24.13 -0.56 6.64
C PRO A 271 23.23 0.55 7.19
N PRO A 272 23.47 1.05 8.43
CA PRO A 272 22.74 2.19 8.96
C PRO A 272 22.69 3.38 7.99
N ALA A 273 21.60 4.14 8.00
CA ALA A 273 21.43 5.29 7.11
C ALA A 273 22.55 6.31 7.32
N HIS A 274 23.08 6.84 6.22
CA HIS A 274 24.08 7.89 6.20
C HIS A 274 23.39 9.17 5.69
N HIS A 275 23.22 10.15 6.56
CA HIS A 275 22.54 11.42 6.24
C HIS A 275 23.52 12.52 5.79
N ASP A 276 24.66 12.14 5.22
CA ASP A 276 25.70 13.06 4.76
C ASP A 276 25.48 13.56 3.32
N GLY A 277 24.48 13.01 2.62
CA GLY A 277 24.13 13.38 1.25
C GLY A 277 25.07 12.84 0.19
N THR A 278 25.98 11.92 0.54
CA THR A 278 26.89 11.30 -0.40
C THR A 278 26.25 10.08 -1.09
N PRO A 279 26.51 9.85 -2.39
CA PRO A 279 26.06 8.63 -3.04
C PRO A 279 26.80 7.39 -2.50
N HIS A 280 26.07 6.31 -2.25
CA HIS A 280 26.60 5.02 -1.80
C HIS A 280 26.41 3.95 -2.86
N ASP A 281 27.46 3.16 -3.12
CA ASP A 281 27.36 2.03 -4.04
C ASP A 281 26.67 0.83 -3.36
N THR A 282 25.37 0.71 -3.60
CA THR A 282 24.56 -0.39 -3.05
C THR A 282 24.71 -1.70 -3.80
N ARG A 283 25.38 -1.69 -4.96
CA ARG A 283 25.57 -2.87 -5.82
C ARG A 283 26.71 -3.77 -5.36
N SER A 284 27.69 -3.22 -4.65
CA SER A 284 28.85 -3.95 -4.12
C SER A 284 28.65 -4.43 -2.68
N LEU A 285 27.46 -4.21 -2.09
CA LEU A 285 27.15 -4.71 -0.75
C LEU A 285 27.36 -6.23 -0.68
N PRO A 286 27.95 -6.76 0.42
CA PRO A 286 28.15 -8.18 0.60
C PRO A 286 26.83 -8.94 0.49
N GLN A 287 26.79 -9.90 -0.44
CA GLN A 287 25.60 -10.69 -0.68
C GLN A 287 25.56 -11.88 0.28
N ARG A 288 24.44 -12.00 1.00
CA ARG A 288 24.08 -13.15 1.84
C ARG A 288 23.21 -14.13 1.07
N THR A 289 23.17 -15.37 1.55
CA THR A 289 22.41 -16.44 0.91
C THR A 289 21.68 -17.27 1.95
N VAL A 290 20.41 -17.56 1.70
CA VAL A 290 19.61 -18.55 2.44
C VAL A 290 18.98 -19.52 1.45
N ARG A 291 18.98 -20.81 1.78
CA ARG A 291 18.30 -21.85 1.01
C ARG A 291 16.93 -22.12 1.62
N CYS A 292 15.95 -22.43 0.79
CA CYS A 292 14.63 -22.80 1.26
C CYS A 292 13.94 -23.82 0.38
N ARG A 293 12.95 -24.52 0.93
CA ARG A 293 12.08 -25.41 0.14
C ARG A 293 10.99 -24.62 -0.56
N ARG A 294 10.34 -23.70 0.16
CA ARG A 294 9.27 -22.86 -0.36
C ARG A 294 9.62 -21.39 -0.27
N LEU A 295 9.24 -20.66 -1.32
CA LEU A 295 9.47 -19.23 -1.42
C LEU A 295 8.15 -18.51 -1.72
N VAL A 296 7.82 -17.53 -0.90
CA VAL A 296 6.67 -16.63 -1.10
C VAL A 296 7.19 -15.23 -1.42
N LEU A 297 6.91 -14.76 -2.63
CA LEU A 297 7.19 -13.39 -3.05
C LEU A 297 6.00 -12.48 -2.66
N ALA A 298 6.28 -11.53 -1.78
CA ALA A 298 5.34 -10.54 -1.27
C ALA A 298 5.98 -9.14 -1.17
N ALA A 299 6.89 -8.81 -2.10
CA ALA A 299 7.65 -7.57 -2.16
C ALA A 299 6.82 -6.36 -2.67
N GLY A 300 5.50 -6.53 -2.75
CA GLY A 300 4.56 -5.59 -3.32
C GLY A 300 4.55 -5.67 -4.84
N THR A 301 3.48 -5.15 -5.45
CA THR A 301 3.23 -5.23 -6.90
C THR A 301 4.44 -4.88 -7.76
N LEU A 302 5.09 -3.74 -7.45
CA LEU A 302 6.24 -3.25 -8.19
C LEU A 302 7.51 -4.06 -7.89
N GLY A 303 7.78 -4.35 -6.60
CA GLY A 303 8.97 -5.07 -6.17
C GLY A 303 9.00 -6.51 -6.69
N THR A 304 7.90 -7.24 -6.54
CA THR A 304 7.76 -8.63 -7.01
C THR A 304 7.86 -8.70 -8.53
N THR A 305 7.17 -7.82 -9.25
CA THR A 305 7.26 -7.79 -10.73
C THR A 305 8.66 -7.41 -11.20
N HIS A 306 9.34 -6.46 -10.54
CA HIS A 306 10.72 -6.09 -10.86
C HIS A 306 11.70 -7.24 -10.64
N LEU A 307 11.60 -7.94 -9.51
CA LEU A 307 12.41 -9.14 -9.21
C LEU A 307 12.21 -10.22 -10.27
N LEU A 308 10.98 -10.62 -10.55
CA LEU A 308 10.67 -11.66 -11.53
C LEU A 308 11.14 -11.29 -12.94
N LEU A 309 10.97 -10.02 -13.36
CA LEU A 309 11.43 -9.56 -14.66
C LEU A 309 12.97 -9.63 -14.76
N ARG A 310 13.69 -9.27 -13.70
CA ARG A 310 15.16 -9.36 -13.66
C ARG A 310 15.61 -10.82 -13.70
N MET A 311 15.04 -11.67 -12.86
CA MET A 311 15.34 -13.11 -12.82
C MET A 311 15.08 -13.79 -14.17
N ARG A 312 14.04 -13.39 -14.91
CA ARG A 312 13.81 -13.88 -16.28
C ARG A 312 14.89 -13.41 -17.26
N ARG A 313 15.23 -12.12 -17.23
CA ARG A 313 16.25 -11.52 -18.12
C ARG A 313 17.62 -12.14 -17.88
N ASP A 314 17.97 -12.35 -16.62
CA ASP A 314 19.29 -12.83 -16.19
C ASP A 314 19.40 -14.36 -16.25
N GLY A 315 18.34 -15.05 -16.69
CA GLY A 315 18.33 -16.50 -16.89
C GLY A 315 18.20 -17.34 -15.62
N GLU A 316 17.96 -16.73 -14.46
CA GLU A 316 17.70 -17.44 -13.20
C GLU A 316 16.33 -18.14 -13.21
N LEU A 317 15.31 -17.48 -13.79
CA LEU A 317 13.97 -18.01 -13.93
C LEU A 317 13.47 -17.95 -15.41
N PRO A 318 14.08 -18.69 -16.34
CA PRO A 318 13.79 -18.61 -17.77
C PRO A 318 12.40 -19.15 -18.16
N ALA A 319 11.82 -20.05 -17.36
CA ALA A 319 10.49 -20.61 -17.59
C ALA A 319 9.32 -19.70 -17.16
N LEU A 320 9.56 -18.46 -16.71
CA LEU A 320 8.46 -17.55 -16.36
C LEU A 320 7.55 -17.25 -17.56
N SER A 321 6.24 -17.18 -17.31
CA SER A 321 5.21 -16.94 -18.34
C SER A 321 5.48 -15.66 -19.16
N GLY A 322 5.05 -15.68 -20.43
CA GLY A 322 5.00 -14.49 -21.29
C GLY A 322 4.03 -13.41 -20.77
N ALA A 323 3.09 -13.77 -19.89
CA ALA A 323 2.19 -12.84 -19.21
C ALA A 323 2.88 -11.97 -18.15
N LEU A 324 4.13 -12.26 -17.79
CA LEU A 324 4.88 -11.45 -16.82
C LEU A 324 5.03 -9.99 -17.30
N GLY A 325 4.69 -9.09 -16.39
CA GLY A 325 4.58 -7.65 -16.60
C GLY A 325 3.23 -7.19 -17.15
N SER A 326 2.26 -8.07 -17.38
CA SER A 326 0.95 -7.67 -17.92
C SER A 326 -0.06 -7.29 -16.83
N ARG A 327 -1.20 -6.73 -17.27
CA ARG A 327 -2.38 -6.41 -16.44
C ARG A 327 -2.12 -5.42 -15.32
N PHE A 328 -1.18 -4.49 -15.51
CA PHE A 328 -1.00 -3.41 -14.54
C PHE A 328 -2.22 -2.48 -14.52
N SER A 329 -2.67 -2.16 -13.31
CA SER A 329 -3.75 -1.21 -13.01
C SER A 329 -3.36 -0.40 -11.78
N GLY A 330 -3.75 0.87 -11.76
CA GLY A 330 -3.65 1.74 -10.57
C GLY A 330 -4.90 1.69 -9.69
N ASN A 331 -5.73 0.64 -9.86
CA ASN A 331 -7.01 0.44 -9.19
C ASN A 331 -7.98 1.62 -9.33
N GLY A 332 -7.86 2.39 -10.42
CA GLY A 332 -8.69 3.56 -10.67
C GLY A 332 -8.50 4.72 -9.70
N ASP A 333 -7.34 4.82 -9.05
CA ASP A 333 -7.02 5.93 -8.15
C ASP A 333 -7.16 7.28 -8.84
N HIS A 334 -8.01 8.14 -8.28
CA HIS A 334 -8.21 9.50 -8.75
C HIS A 334 -8.44 10.44 -7.56
N LEU A 335 -7.57 11.44 -7.38
CA LEU A 335 -7.61 12.35 -6.25
C LEU A 335 -8.07 13.73 -6.69
N THR A 336 -9.11 14.25 -6.04
CA THR A 336 -9.59 15.62 -6.26
C THR A 336 -9.76 16.34 -4.93
N VAL A 337 -10.01 17.65 -4.98
CA VAL A 337 -10.26 18.46 -3.78
C VAL A 337 -11.50 19.32 -4.02
N LEU A 338 -12.52 19.13 -3.19
CA LEU A 338 -13.61 20.11 -3.08
C LEU A 338 -13.13 21.26 -2.19
N LYS A 339 -13.52 22.48 -2.53
CA LYS A 339 -13.01 23.70 -1.90
C LYS A 339 -14.13 24.61 -1.44
N ARG A 340 -14.00 25.15 -0.24
CA ARG A 340 -14.89 26.19 0.30
C ARG A 340 -16.35 25.74 0.30
N ALA A 341 -16.62 24.64 0.97
CA ALA A 341 -17.98 24.16 1.26
C ALA A 341 -18.78 25.20 2.06
N ARG A 342 -20.09 25.25 1.82
CA ARG A 342 -21.00 26.24 2.39
C ARG A 342 -22.32 25.62 2.85
N GLU A 343 -22.89 26.21 3.88
CA GLU A 343 -24.29 26.02 4.24
C GLU A 343 -25.20 26.68 3.20
N ASP A 344 -26.49 26.34 3.22
CA ASP A 344 -27.46 26.86 2.25
C ASP A 344 -27.68 28.38 2.38
N ASP A 345 -27.42 28.94 3.58
CA ASP A 345 -27.42 30.38 3.83
C ASP A 345 -26.11 31.10 3.43
N GLY A 346 -25.18 30.37 2.82
CA GLY A 346 -23.90 30.88 2.32
C GLY A 346 -22.78 30.97 3.37
N ARG A 347 -23.07 30.66 4.65
CA ARG A 347 -22.02 30.56 5.69
C ARG A 347 -21.04 29.43 5.38
N PRO A 348 -19.77 29.52 5.82
CA PRO A 348 -18.82 28.42 5.62
C PRO A 348 -19.28 27.15 6.34
N LEU A 349 -19.26 26.00 5.64
CA LEU A 349 -19.53 24.67 6.21
C LEU A 349 -18.21 24.02 6.66
N PRO A 350 -17.92 23.92 7.96
CA PRO A 350 -16.68 23.32 8.43
C PRO A 350 -16.68 21.81 8.20
N LEU A 351 -15.65 21.31 7.51
CA LEU A 351 -15.38 19.90 7.27
C LEU A 351 -14.30 19.37 8.21
N HIS A 352 -13.32 20.23 8.55
CA HIS A 352 -12.15 19.90 9.35
C HIS A 352 -11.50 18.58 8.93
N ALA A 353 -11.15 18.47 7.65
CA ALA A 353 -10.61 17.24 7.07
C ALA A 353 -9.30 16.76 7.75
N SER A 354 -8.64 17.61 8.54
CA SER A 354 -7.50 17.21 9.36
C SER A 354 -7.83 16.51 10.68
N ARG A 355 -9.11 16.30 11.00
CA ARG A 355 -9.57 15.63 12.23
C ARG A 355 -10.27 14.31 11.88
N GLY A 356 -9.97 13.28 12.66
CA GLY A 356 -10.47 11.92 12.45
C GLY A 356 -9.50 11.03 11.67
N PRO A 357 -9.84 9.76 11.45
CA PRO A 357 -9.14 8.91 10.48
C PRO A 357 -9.12 9.57 9.09
N VAL A 358 -8.08 9.28 8.28
CA VAL A 358 -7.99 9.83 6.92
C VAL A 358 -9.23 9.48 6.11
N ILE A 359 -9.77 8.27 6.23
CA ILE A 359 -11.05 7.89 5.59
C ILE A 359 -12.03 7.43 6.66
N THR A 360 -13.28 7.87 6.56
CA THR A 360 -14.34 7.51 7.50
C THR A 360 -15.60 6.96 6.84
N SER A 361 -15.78 7.26 5.55
CA SER A 361 -16.99 6.99 4.79
C SER A 361 -16.68 6.80 3.32
N ALA A 362 -17.56 6.08 2.64
CA ALA A 362 -17.46 5.82 1.22
C ALA A 362 -18.84 5.90 0.56
N VAL A 363 -18.85 6.32 -0.70
CA VAL A 363 -20.01 6.24 -1.58
C VAL A 363 -19.73 5.21 -2.66
N ARG A 364 -20.51 4.13 -2.68
CA ARG A 364 -20.45 3.09 -3.69
C ARG A 364 -20.95 3.62 -5.02
N ARG A 365 -20.31 3.20 -6.10
CA ARG A 365 -20.64 3.48 -7.51
C ARG A 365 -20.73 2.14 -8.27
N PRO A 366 -21.34 2.10 -9.47
CA PRO A 366 -21.40 0.88 -10.27
C PRO A 366 -20.04 0.22 -10.55
N ASP A 367 -19.00 1.03 -10.68
CA ASP A 367 -17.65 0.64 -11.06
C ASP A 367 -16.57 0.98 -10.02
N GLY A 368 -16.94 1.34 -8.79
CA GLY A 368 -15.96 1.72 -7.76
C GLY A 368 -16.55 2.38 -6.51
N TYR A 369 -15.74 3.21 -5.85
CA TYR A 369 -16.07 3.97 -4.65
C TYR A 369 -15.50 5.40 -4.73
N ILE A 370 -16.13 6.34 -4.05
CA ILE A 370 -15.54 7.65 -3.69
C ILE A 370 -15.49 7.75 -2.17
N GLU A 371 -14.33 8.09 -1.63
CA GLU A 371 -14.03 8.12 -0.20
C GLU A 371 -13.71 9.55 0.25
N ASP A 372 -14.15 9.91 1.45
CA ASP A 372 -13.73 11.16 2.09
C ASP A 372 -12.27 11.04 2.56
N CYS A 373 -11.42 12.01 2.24
CA CYS A 373 -10.02 11.96 2.63
C CYS A 373 -9.65 13.11 3.56
N GLY A 374 -8.91 12.75 4.61
CA GLY A 374 -8.30 13.67 5.54
C GLY A 374 -6.85 13.97 5.19
N TYR A 375 -6.23 14.86 5.95
CA TYR A 375 -4.82 15.19 5.77
C TYR A 375 -4.19 15.68 7.07
N PRO A 376 -2.88 15.49 7.30
CA PRO A 376 -2.22 15.94 8.52
C PRO A 376 -2.42 17.44 8.78
N MET A 377 -2.68 17.81 10.04
CA MET A 377 -2.92 19.20 10.44
C MET A 377 -1.79 20.17 10.02
N LEU A 378 -0.55 19.70 9.90
CA LEU A 378 0.58 20.50 9.40
C LEU A 378 0.31 21.07 7.99
N LEU A 379 -0.39 20.34 7.12
CA LEU A 379 -0.72 20.81 5.78
C LEU A 379 -1.74 21.95 5.79
N ASN A 380 -2.54 22.13 6.87
CA ASN A 380 -3.37 23.33 7.01
C ASN A 380 -2.52 24.60 7.00
N TRP A 381 -1.37 24.59 7.69
CA TRP A 381 -0.49 25.75 7.81
C TRP A 381 0.26 26.03 6.51
N VAL A 382 0.73 24.99 5.81
CA VAL A 382 1.34 25.14 4.47
C VAL A 382 0.33 25.69 3.46
N TYR A 383 -0.90 25.17 3.48
CA TYR A 383 -1.98 25.66 2.62
C TYR A 383 -2.32 27.12 2.96
N GLN A 384 -2.50 27.46 4.24
CA GLN A 384 -2.76 28.84 4.67
C GLN A 384 -1.62 29.81 4.34
N ALA A 385 -0.35 29.36 4.41
CA ALA A 385 0.82 30.16 4.07
C ALA A 385 0.85 30.51 2.57
N ARG A 386 0.54 29.53 1.71
CA ARG A 386 0.45 29.72 0.25
C ARG A 386 -0.69 30.67 -0.14
N HIS A 387 -1.75 30.73 0.64
CA HIS A 387 -2.93 31.57 0.40
C HIS A 387 -2.86 32.94 1.13
N GLY A 388 -1.77 33.69 0.94
CA GLY A 388 -1.72 35.13 1.24
C GLY A 388 -1.14 35.52 2.62
N LEU A 389 -0.37 34.66 3.27
CA LEU A 389 0.36 35.01 4.50
C LEU A 389 1.30 36.22 4.29
N PHE A 390 2.03 36.26 3.16
CA PHE A 390 2.91 37.38 2.82
C PHE A 390 2.15 38.71 2.68
N TRP A 391 0.98 38.69 2.04
CA TRP A 391 0.13 39.88 1.88
C TRP A 391 -0.47 40.34 3.21
N ARG A 392 -0.95 39.40 4.03
CA ARG A 392 -1.52 39.69 5.36
C ARG A 392 -0.45 40.23 6.32
N ALA A 393 0.76 39.66 6.29
CA ALA A 393 1.91 40.14 7.04
C ALA A 393 2.35 41.54 6.57
N GLY A 394 2.35 41.77 5.25
CA GLY A 394 2.63 43.09 4.66
C GLY A 394 1.61 44.16 5.08
N ALA A 395 0.31 43.83 5.05
CA ALA A 395 -0.76 44.73 5.51
C ALA A 395 -0.63 45.07 7.00
N PHE A 396 -0.27 44.08 7.84
CA PHE A 396 0.02 44.32 9.26
C PHE A 396 1.26 45.20 9.47
N ALA A 397 2.34 44.95 8.72
CA ALA A 397 3.55 45.78 8.78
C ALA A 397 3.24 47.23 8.38
N ALA A 398 2.46 47.45 7.31
CA ALA A 398 2.02 48.78 6.90
C ALA A 398 1.15 49.45 7.98
N GLN A 399 0.23 48.72 8.63
CA GLN A 399 -0.53 49.23 9.78
C GLN A 399 0.37 49.62 10.96
N ARG A 400 1.43 48.87 11.24
CA ARG A 400 2.38 49.18 12.32
C ARG A 400 3.26 50.39 12.00
N ILE A 401 3.74 50.49 10.76
CA ILE A 401 4.49 51.66 10.27
C ILE A 401 3.59 52.91 10.34
N TRP A 402 2.34 52.80 9.89
CA TRP A 402 1.37 53.89 9.98
C TRP A 402 1.10 54.32 11.42
N ALA A 403 0.85 53.37 12.34
CA ALA A 403 0.65 53.67 13.75
C ALA A 403 1.86 54.35 14.42
N LEU A 404 3.08 54.00 14.02
CA LEU A 404 4.31 54.66 14.47
C LEU A 404 4.41 56.10 13.95
N LEU A 405 4.05 56.32 12.67
CA LEU A 405 4.05 57.64 12.04
C LEU A 405 2.97 58.57 12.60
N THR A 406 1.79 58.05 12.92
CA THR A 406 0.66 58.83 13.45
C THR A 406 0.66 58.96 14.98
N ARG A 407 1.65 58.35 15.67
CA ARG A 407 1.72 58.28 17.15
C ARG A 407 0.43 57.73 17.78
N ASP A 408 -0.20 56.76 17.12
CA ASP A 408 -1.40 56.10 17.63
C ASP A 408 -1.06 55.34 18.93
N PRO A 409 -1.67 55.70 20.08
CA PRO A 409 -1.37 55.08 21.38
C PRO A 409 -1.99 53.68 21.54
N ASN A 410 -2.77 53.19 20.57
CA ASN A 410 -3.45 51.91 20.67
C ASN A 410 -2.48 50.72 20.57
N SER A 411 -2.20 50.11 21.72
CA SER A 411 -1.35 48.91 21.87
C SER A 411 -2.09 47.58 21.66
N ARG A 412 -3.42 47.60 21.46
CA ARG A 412 -4.24 46.39 21.29
C ARG A 412 -4.18 45.87 19.85
N VAL A 413 -3.10 45.17 19.53
CA VAL A 413 -2.84 44.62 18.18
C VAL A 413 -3.38 43.19 17.95
N GLY A 414 -4.04 42.58 18.95
CA GLY A 414 -4.47 41.18 18.91
C GLY A 414 -5.38 40.83 17.73
N ALA A 415 -6.32 41.72 17.37
CA ALA A 415 -7.21 41.51 16.22
C ALA A 415 -6.43 41.54 14.89
N SER A 416 -5.49 42.46 14.75
CA SER A 416 -4.61 42.58 13.57
C SER A 416 -3.63 41.41 13.46
N LEU A 417 -3.11 40.93 14.59
CA LEU A 417 -2.27 39.73 14.66
C LEU A 417 -3.06 38.46 14.29
N GLY A 418 -4.32 38.36 14.73
CA GLY A 418 -5.24 37.30 14.31
C GLY A 418 -5.56 37.34 12.80
N MET A 419 -5.63 38.53 12.19
CA MET A 419 -5.78 38.66 10.73
C MET A 419 -4.53 38.17 9.96
N VAL A 420 -3.32 38.33 10.51
CA VAL A 420 -2.08 37.80 9.91
C VAL A 420 -2.12 36.27 9.85
N LEU A 421 -2.46 35.62 10.97
CA LEU A 421 -2.64 34.17 11.06
C LEU A 421 -3.71 33.68 10.08
N GLY A 422 -4.75 34.49 9.85
CA GLY A 422 -5.85 34.21 8.95
C GLY A 422 -6.93 33.35 9.60
N LYS A 423 -8.15 33.38 9.05
CA LYS A 423 -9.31 32.70 9.64
C LYS A 423 -9.31 31.18 9.42
N GLY A 424 -8.35 30.63 8.67
CA GLY A 424 -8.28 29.21 8.33
C GLY A 424 -9.48 28.62 7.57
N VAL A 425 -10.45 29.46 7.16
CA VAL A 425 -11.73 29.02 6.59
C VAL A 425 -11.54 28.13 5.37
N GLU A 426 -10.65 28.47 4.45
CA GLU A 426 -10.45 27.65 3.25
C GLU A 426 -9.99 26.23 3.59
N ALA A 427 -9.05 26.08 4.52
CA ALA A 427 -8.57 24.76 4.93
C ALA A 427 -9.65 24.01 5.74
N ALA A 428 -10.38 24.71 6.62
CA ALA A 428 -11.46 24.12 7.40
C ALA A 428 -12.66 23.66 6.55
N THR A 429 -12.84 24.21 5.34
CA THR A 429 -14.01 23.99 4.46
C THR A 429 -13.64 23.27 3.16
N SER A 430 -12.43 22.71 3.07
CA SER A 430 -11.96 21.94 1.91
C SER A 430 -11.63 20.52 2.33
N MET A 431 -11.81 19.58 1.40
CA MET A 431 -11.60 18.16 1.67
C MET A 431 -11.16 17.44 0.39
N PRO A 432 -10.08 16.65 0.44
CA PRO A 432 -9.76 15.72 -0.63
C PRO A 432 -10.82 14.62 -0.77
N LEU A 433 -11.07 14.20 -2.01
CA LEU A 433 -11.88 13.02 -2.34
C LEU A 433 -11.01 12.04 -3.11
N LEU A 434 -11.03 10.78 -2.71
CA LEU A 434 -10.34 9.69 -3.41
C LEU A 434 -11.35 8.81 -4.13
N GLY A 435 -11.15 8.62 -5.41
CA GLY A 435 -11.90 7.70 -6.24
C GLY A 435 -11.07 6.45 -6.45
N ILE A 436 -11.70 5.28 -6.34
CA ILE A 436 -11.10 3.97 -6.53
C ILE A 436 -12.09 3.15 -7.34
N GLY A 437 -11.63 2.29 -8.24
CA GLY A 437 -12.55 1.57 -9.09
C GLY A 437 -11.92 0.69 -10.14
N ARG A 438 -12.79 0.17 -11.00
CA ARG A 438 -12.49 -0.84 -12.00
C ARG A 438 -11.96 -0.21 -13.28
N ASP A 439 -10.81 0.44 -13.16
CA ASP A 439 -10.09 0.94 -14.33
C ASP A 439 -9.56 -0.22 -15.20
N VAL A 440 -9.07 0.13 -16.40
CA VAL A 440 -8.66 -0.87 -17.37
C VAL A 440 -7.25 -1.37 -17.05
N ALA A 441 -7.12 -2.65 -16.75
CA ALA A 441 -5.85 -3.30 -16.45
C ALA A 441 -5.09 -3.68 -17.73
N ASP A 442 -4.71 -2.68 -18.54
CA ASP A 442 -3.94 -2.89 -19.78
C ASP A 442 -2.50 -2.34 -19.72
N GLY A 443 -2.07 -1.89 -18.54
CA GLY A 443 -0.71 -1.45 -18.31
C GLY A 443 0.28 -2.61 -18.45
N ARG A 444 1.46 -2.30 -18.99
CA ARG A 444 2.56 -3.25 -19.12
C ARG A 444 3.81 -2.76 -18.40
N MET A 445 4.31 -3.58 -17.48
CA MET A 445 5.61 -3.43 -16.84
C MET A 445 6.69 -4.17 -17.64
N THR A 446 7.82 -3.52 -17.85
CA THR A 446 8.99 -4.08 -18.53
C THR A 446 10.27 -3.58 -17.88
N LEU A 447 11.40 -4.22 -18.18
CA LEU A 447 12.71 -3.65 -17.85
C LEU A 447 13.21 -2.77 -18.98
N THR A 448 13.82 -1.64 -18.62
CA THR A 448 14.69 -0.90 -19.53
C THR A 448 15.99 -1.67 -19.76
N PRO A 449 16.80 -1.31 -20.77
CA PRO A 449 18.14 -1.90 -20.95
C PRO A 449 19.02 -1.80 -19.68
N GLY A 450 18.88 -0.72 -18.91
CA GLY A 450 19.58 -0.52 -17.64
C GLY A 450 19.03 -1.33 -16.45
N GLY A 451 17.97 -2.13 -16.63
CA GLY A 451 17.37 -2.94 -15.56
C GLY A 451 16.40 -2.20 -14.63
N TYR A 452 16.01 -0.97 -14.98
CA TYR A 452 14.97 -0.23 -14.27
C TYR A 452 13.57 -0.69 -14.69
N LEU A 453 12.63 -0.70 -13.75
CA LEU A 453 11.23 -0.97 -14.07
C LEU A 453 10.63 0.21 -14.85
N ALA A 454 9.91 -0.10 -15.91
CA ALA A 454 9.16 0.88 -16.69
C ALA A 454 7.72 0.42 -16.85
N ILE A 455 6.78 1.36 -16.74
CA ILE A 455 5.35 1.11 -16.94
C ILE A 455 4.85 1.86 -18.17
N ARG A 456 4.25 1.12 -19.10
CA ARG A 456 3.49 1.67 -20.23
C ARG A 456 2.00 1.47 -19.98
N THR A 457 1.32 2.52 -19.58
CA THR A 457 -0.15 2.58 -19.52
C THR A 457 -0.73 3.08 -20.85
N THR A 458 -1.94 2.63 -21.19
CA THR A 458 -2.70 3.23 -22.28
C THR A 458 -3.63 4.33 -21.76
N ARG A 459 -4.46 4.90 -22.64
CA ARG A 459 -5.45 5.93 -22.29
C ARG A 459 -6.87 5.36 -22.15
N SER A 460 -6.96 4.04 -21.94
CA SER A 460 -8.20 3.26 -21.84
C SER A 460 -9.03 3.62 -20.60
N SER A 461 -8.39 3.97 -19.47
CA SER A 461 -9.08 4.37 -18.23
C SER A 461 -9.68 5.79 -18.24
N ARG A 462 -9.56 6.57 -19.33
CA ARG A 462 -10.05 7.96 -19.35
C ARG A 462 -11.55 8.10 -19.13
N ALA A 463 -12.35 7.21 -19.71
CA ALA A 463 -13.81 7.26 -19.55
C ALA A 463 -14.21 7.01 -18.08
N TYR A 464 -13.55 6.04 -17.44
CA TYR A 464 -13.69 5.77 -16.01
C TYR A 464 -13.32 7.00 -15.17
N VAL A 465 -12.13 7.59 -15.39
CA VAL A 465 -11.68 8.78 -14.64
C VAL A 465 -12.65 9.96 -14.82
N ALA A 466 -13.15 10.18 -16.04
CA ALA A 466 -14.13 11.23 -16.31
C ALA A 466 -15.44 11.01 -15.53
N GLY A 467 -15.93 9.77 -15.45
CA GLY A 467 -17.11 9.42 -14.66
C GLY A 467 -16.90 9.64 -13.16
N VAL A 468 -15.77 9.18 -12.61
CA VAL A 468 -15.42 9.39 -11.19
C VAL A 468 -15.36 10.89 -10.86
N SER A 469 -14.68 11.67 -11.70
CA SER A 469 -14.54 13.12 -11.55
C SER A 469 -15.90 13.84 -11.63
N ALA A 470 -16.82 13.39 -12.50
CA ALA A 470 -18.17 13.94 -12.58
C ALA A 470 -18.99 13.70 -11.30
N ASP A 471 -18.92 12.50 -10.73
CA ASP A 471 -19.59 12.18 -9.47
C ASP A 471 -18.98 12.96 -8.29
N MET A 472 -17.65 13.13 -8.26
CA MET A 472 -16.98 13.98 -7.28
C MET A 472 -17.38 15.46 -7.38
N ARG A 473 -17.61 15.98 -8.59
CA ARG A 473 -18.16 17.33 -8.79
C ARG A 473 -19.59 17.43 -8.27
N THR A 474 -20.39 16.39 -8.47
CA THR A 474 -21.77 16.32 -7.96
C THR A 474 -21.82 16.30 -6.43
N LEU A 475 -20.91 15.55 -5.80
CA LEU A 475 -20.69 15.58 -4.34
C LEU A 475 -20.29 16.97 -3.85
N ALA A 476 -19.34 17.63 -4.52
CA ALA A 476 -18.94 18.99 -4.19
C ALA A 476 -20.12 19.98 -4.28
N GLY A 477 -21.00 19.81 -5.27
CA GLY A 477 -22.25 20.56 -5.39
C GLY A 477 -23.21 20.30 -4.22
N GLY A 478 -23.30 19.07 -3.72
CA GLY A 478 -24.15 18.68 -2.58
C GLY A 478 -23.78 19.34 -1.25
N VAL A 479 -22.61 19.97 -1.16
CA VAL A 479 -22.16 20.79 -0.01
C VAL A 479 -21.87 22.24 -0.40
N ASN A 480 -22.49 22.71 -1.50
CA ASN A 480 -22.37 24.08 -2.02
C ASN A 480 -20.91 24.55 -2.14
N ALA A 481 -19.99 23.67 -2.54
CA ALA A 481 -18.58 24.00 -2.63
C ALA A 481 -18.33 25.08 -3.70
N ALA A 482 -17.69 26.18 -3.31
CA ALA A 482 -17.36 27.28 -4.22
C ALA A 482 -16.14 26.98 -5.12
N GLY A 483 -15.65 25.74 -5.15
CA GLY A 483 -14.59 25.31 -6.04
C GLY A 483 -14.37 23.80 -6.01
N PHE A 484 -13.81 23.31 -7.10
CA PHE A 484 -13.39 21.93 -7.27
C PHE A 484 -12.07 21.93 -8.04
N ALA A 485 -11.11 21.13 -7.62
CA ALA A 485 -9.81 21.03 -8.28
C ALA A 485 -9.43 19.58 -8.50
N ASP A 486 -9.18 19.24 -9.77
CA ASP A 486 -8.43 18.05 -10.14
C ASP A 486 -6.98 18.18 -9.65
N SER A 487 -6.28 17.05 -9.47
CA SER A 487 -4.90 17.08 -9.04
C SER A 487 -4.00 17.76 -10.09
N VAL A 488 -2.86 18.31 -9.64
CA VAL A 488 -1.86 18.88 -10.56
C VAL A 488 -1.33 17.82 -11.54
N TRP A 489 -1.31 16.55 -11.14
CA TRP A 489 -0.88 15.42 -11.96
C TRP A 489 -1.86 15.17 -13.10
N ASP A 490 -3.16 15.25 -12.83
CA ASP A 490 -4.20 15.11 -13.87
C ASP A 490 -4.04 16.17 -14.95
N LYS A 491 -3.72 17.42 -14.56
CA LYS A 491 -3.45 18.51 -15.52
C LYS A 491 -2.22 18.25 -16.39
N LEU A 492 -1.25 17.50 -15.88
CA LEU A 492 -0.06 17.06 -16.63
C LEU A 492 -0.30 15.74 -17.40
N GLY A 493 -1.53 15.21 -17.38
CA GLY A 493 -1.86 13.93 -18.00
C GLY A 493 -1.16 12.73 -17.34
N ARG A 494 -0.81 12.87 -16.05
CA ARG A 494 -0.21 11.84 -15.20
C ARG A 494 -1.23 11.35 -14.18
N SER A 495 -1.11 10.09 -13.79
CA SER A 495 -1.86 9.50 -12.68
C SER A 495 -0.95 9.29 -11.47
N VAL A 496 -1.52 9.24 -10.27
CA VAL A 496 -0.83 8.82 -9.05
C VAL A 496 -1.63 7.66 -8.47
N THR A 497 -0.96 6.57 -8.15
CA THR A 497 -1.61 5.42 -7.51
C THR A 497 -0.91 5.06 -6.21
N VAL A 498 -1.71 4.73 -5.20
CA VAL A 498 -1.28 4.07 -3.96
C VAL A 498 -1.71 2.61 -3.95
N HIS A 499 -2.43 2.18 -4.99
CA HIS A 499 -2.96 0.85 -5.19
C HIS A 499 -2.45 0.20 -6.50
N PRO A 500 -1.12 0.09 -6.72
CA PRO A 500 -0.61 -0.62 -7.88
C PRO A 500 -1.00 -2.10 -7.81
N LEU A 501 -1.53 -2.65 -8.90
CA LEU A 501 -1.96 -4.06 -9.02
C LEU A 501 -1.48 -4.68 -10.33
N GLY A 502 -1.33 -6.01 -10.34
CA GLY A 502 -0.94 -6.78 -11.52
C GLY A 502 0.57 -6.78 -11.79
N GLY A 503 0.98 -7.40 -12.90
CA GLY A 503 2.38 -7.65 -13.24
C GLY A 503 2.78 -9.11 -13.13
N ALA A 504 2.24 -9.87 -12.16
CA ALA A 504 2.36 -11.32 -12.09
C ALA A 504 0.98 -12.00 -11.93
N PRO A 505 0.01 -11.68 -12.82
CA PRO A 505 -1.40 -12.00 -12.59
C PRO A 505 -1.65 -13.50 -12.51
N MET A 506 -2.58 -13.91 -11.65
CA MET A 506 -3.12 -15.27 -11.64
C MET A 506 -3.92 -15.57 -12.91
N GLY A 507 -3.89 -16.83 -13.36
CA GLY A 507 -4.65 -17.32 -14.49
C GLY A 507 -4.92 -18.82 -14.41
N ARG A 508 -5.73 -19.35 -15.34
CA ARG A 508 -6.04 -20.79 -15.42
C ARG A 508 -4.92 -21.61 -16.06
N SER A 509 -4.03 -20.94 -16.81
CA SER A 509 -2.91 -21.56 -17.50
C SER A 509 -1.73 -20.60 -17.60
N ARG A 510 -0.56 -21.16 -17.96
CA ARG A 510 0.67 -20.40 -18.21
C ARG A 510 0.52 -19.36 -19.34
N GLN A 511 -0.42 -19.55 -20.25
CA GLN A 511 -0.71 -18.58 -21.33
C GLN A 511 -1.57 -17.42 -20.82
N GLU A 512 -2.46 -17.68 -19.85
CA GLU A 512 -3.36 -16.67 -19.31
C GLU A 512 -2.69 -15.80 -18.22
N GLY A 513 -1.87 -16.40 -17.36
CA GLY A 513 -1.25 -15.75 -16.21
C GLY A 513 0.17 -16.22 -15.90
N VAL A 514 0.78 -15.64 -14.88
CA VAL A 514 2.12 -15.98 -14.38
C VAL A 514 2.07 -17.07 -13.32
N CYS A 515 1.04 -17.06 -12.50
CA CYS A 515 0.78 -18.04 -11.47
C CYS A 515 -0.64 -18.59 -11.60
N ASP A 516 -0.90 -19.71 -10.94
CA ASP A 516 -2.26 -20.24 -10.86
C ASP A 516 -3.13 -19.43 -9.89
N HIS A 517 -4.38 -19.86 -9.75
CA HIS A 517 -5.37 -19.25 -8.86
C HIS A 517 -5.08 -19.38 -7.35
N PHE A 518 -4.02 -20.08 -6.93
CA PHE A 518 -3.49 -20.06 -5.57
C PHE A 518 -2.19 -19.25 -5.46
N GLY A 519 -1.71 -18.67 -6.56
CA GLY A 519 -0.49 -17.87 -6.58
C GLY A 519 0.77 -18.67 -6.86
N GLU A 520 0.69 -19.98 -7.16
CA GLU A 520 1.87 -20.79 -7.47
C GLU A 520 2.36 -20.52 -8.91
N VAL A 521 3.62 -20.12 -9.06
CA VAL A 521 4.19 -19.63 -10.32
C VAL A 521 4.33 -20.77 -11.33
N PHE A 522 3.73 -20.64 -12.52
CA PHE A 522 3.81 -21.70 -13.54
C PHE A 522 5.26 -22.00 -13.94
N GLY A 523 5.63 -23.28 -13.92
CA GLY A 523 6.97 -23.75 -14.25
C GLY A 523 7.94 -23.80 -13.07
N TYR A 524 7.50 -23.42 -11.86
CA TYR A 524 8.30 -23.41 -10.64
C TYR A 524 7.47 -23.94 -9.46
N ASP A 525 7.80 -25.13 -8.98
CA ASP A 525 7.14 -25.73 -7.82
C ASP A 525 7.53 -24.99 -6.55
N ASN A 526 6.61 -24.81 -5.61
CA ASN A 526 6.89 -24.16 -4.32
C ASN A 526 7.34 -22.67 -4.41
N LEU A 527 7.16 -22.01 -5.56
CA LEU A 527 7.33 -20.56 -5.70
C LEU A 527 5.96 -19.89 -5.81
N PHE A 528 5.65 -19.00 -4.89
CA PHE A 528 4.36 -18.33 -4.80
C PHE A 528 4.48 -16.81 -4.93
N VAL A 529 3.42 -16.18 -5.45
CA VAL A 529 3.20 -14.73 -5.39
C VAL A 529 1.96 -14.47 -4.54
N ALA A 530 2.12 -13.68 -3.48
CA ALA A 530 1.06 -13.47 -2.48
C ALA A 530 0.65 -11.99 -2.29
N ASP A 531 1.18 -11.07 -3.11
CA ASP A 531 0.89 -9.64 -3.03
C ASP A 531 0.05 -9.11 -4.21
N GLY A 532 -0.11 -7.78 -4.31
CA GLY A 532 -0.90 -7.15 -5.37
C GLY A 532 -0.47 -7.48 -6.81
N ALA A 533 0.73 -8.02 -7.05
CA ALA A 533 1.16 -8.47 -8.38
C ALA A 533 0.30 -9.63 -8.91
N VAL A 534 -0.26 -10.46 -8.01
CA VAL A 534 -1.11 -11.60 -8.37
C VAL A 534 -2.45 -11.19 -8.95
N MET A 535 -2.89 -9.96 -8.69
CA MET A 535 -4.23 -9.52 -9.06
C MET A 535 -4.36 -9.43 -10.59
N PRO A 536 -5.37 -10.08 -11.20
CA PRO A 536 -5.54 -10.12 -12.65
C PRO A 536 -6.12 -8.83 -13.24
N GLY A 537 -6.39 -7.84 -12.40
CA GLY A 537 -6.85 -6.50 -12.75
C GLY A 537 -7.25 -5.72 -11.50
N ALA A 538 -7.97 -4.61 -11.69
CA ALA A 538 -8.46 -3.80 -10.60
C ALA A 538 -9.34 -4.60 -9.63
N VAL A 539 -9.11 -4.40 -8.33
CA VAL A 539 -10.01 -4.90 -7.28
C VAL A 539 -11.31 -4.08 -7.31
N GLY A 540 -11.19 -2.77 -7.50
CA GLY A 540 -12.29 -1.80 -7.53
C GLY A 540 -12.63 -1.20 -6.16
N SER A 541 -12.24 -1.88 -5.07
CA SER A 541 -12.17 -1.36 -3.71
C SER A 541 -10.71 -1.28 -3.25
N ASN A 542 -10.46 -0.77 -2.04
CA ASN A 542 -9.12 -0.75 -1.44
C ASN A 542 -8.56 -2.19 -1.41
N PRO A 543 -7.38 -2.43 -2.00
CA PRO A 543 -6.94 -3.79 -2.32
C PRO A 543 -6.36 -4.56 -1.13
N SER A 544 -6.03 -3.88 -0.03
CA SER A 544 -5.39 -4.46 1.17
C SER A 544 -6.10 -5.72 1.67
N LEU A 545 -7.41 -5.61 1.88
CA LEU A 545 -8.23 -6.70 2.39
C LEU A 545 -8.26 -7.89 1.41
N THR A 546 -8.38 -7.62 0.10
CA THR A 546 -8.40 -8.68 -0.93
C THR A 546 -7.04 -9.36 -1.09
N ILE A 547 -5.94 -8.61 -0.98
CA ILE A 547 -4.59 -9.17 -1.00
C ILE A 547 -4.36 -10.08 0.22
N ALA A 548 -4.77 -9.62 1.40
CA ALA A 548 -4.64 -10.41 2.63
C ALA A 548 -5.48 -11.69 2.57
N ALA A 549 -6.76 -11.59 2.16
CA ALA A 549 -7.64 -12.76 2.04
C ALA A 549 -7.13 -13.76 0.98
N PHE A 550 -6.59 -13.28 -0.13
CA PHE A 550 -5.94 -14.14 -1.12
C PHE A 550 -4.73 -14.87 -0.54
N SER A 551 -3.88 -14.19 0.22
CA SER A 551 -2.71 -14.82 0.87
C SER A 551 -3.13 -15.87 1.91
N ASP A 552 -4.17 -15.58 2.69
CA ASP A 552 -4.71 -16.54 3.66
C ASP A 552 -5.26 -17.81 2.97
N ARG A 553 -5.95 -17.63 1.84
CA ARG A 553 -6.42 -18.72 0.97
C ARG A 553 -5.26 -19.54 0.39
N MET A 554 -4.23 -18.87 -0.12
CA MET A 554 -3.01 -19.54 -0.61
C MET A 554 -2.40 -20.41 0.50
N CYS A 555 -2.20 -19.86 1.70
CA CYS A 555 -1.62 -20.60 2.82
C CYS A 555 -2.46 -21.80 3.22
N THR A 556 -3.79 -21.66 3.21
CA THR A 556 -4.71 -22.79 3.45
C THR A 556 -4.46 -23.91 2.44
N ALA A 557 -4.42 -23.60 1.14
CA ALA A 557 -4.11 -24.59 0.10
C ALA A 557 -2.70 -25.20 0.23
N VAL A 558 -1.69 -24.42 0.62
CA VAL A 558 -0.32 -24.91 0.88
C VAL A 558 -0.31 -25.91 2.04
N LEU A 559 -1.00 -25.60 3.13
CA LEU A 559 -1.03 -26.42 4.34
C LEU A 559 -1.80 -27.73 4.15
N GLU A 560 -2.84 -27.71 3.32
CA GLU A 560 -3.63 -28.92 2.97
C GLU A 560 -3.05 -29.70 1.80
N GLY A 561 -1.93 -29.28 1.22
CA GLY A 561 -1.30 -29.95 0.08
C GLY A 561 -2.11 -29.91 -1.21
N ARG A 562 -2.96 -28.88 -1.38
CA ARG A 562 -3.78 -28.65 -2.59
C ARG A 562 -3.07 -27.85 -3.68
N THR A 563 -1.77 -27.61 -3.54
CA THR A 563 -0.93 -26.99 -4.57
C THR A 563 -0.71 -27.95 -5.74
N ARG A 564 -0.14 -27.47 -6.85
CA ARG A 564 0.07 -28.34 -8.01
C ARG A 564 1.02 -29.48 -7.63
N ALA A 565 0.81 -30.63 -8.24
CA ALA A 565 1.74 -31.74 -8.11
C ALA A 565 3.12 -31.30 -8.63
N PRO A 566 4.22 -31.63 -7.93
CA PRO A 566 5.56 -31.27 -8.37
C PRO A 566 5.80 -31.74 -9.81
N LEU A 567 6.43 -30.90 -10.62
CA LEU A 567 6.93 -31.26 -11.93
C LEU A 567 7.96 -32.38 -11.79
N ARG A 568 7.51 -33.64 -11.92
CA ARG A 568 8.40 -34.80 -11.94
C ARG A 568 9.29 -34.75 -13.19
N GLY A 569 10.56 -34.37 -13.01
CA GLY A 569 11.64 -34.48 -14.00
C GLY A 569 12.11 -33.12 -14.50
N THR A 570 13.32 -32.66 -14.14
CA THR A 570 14.56 -33.13 -14.75
C THR A 570 15.66 -33.36 -13.70
N ARG A 571 15.87 -34.62 -13.30
CA ARG A 571 17.21 -35.00 -12.81
C ARG A 571 18.19 -34.73 -13.94
N ARG A 572 19.00 -33.69 -13.83
CA ARG A 572 20.25 -33.59 -14.58
C ARG A 572 21.01 -34.88 -14.27
N ARG A 573 21.11 -35.79 -15.26
CA ARG A 573 22.08 -36.88 -15.20
C ARG A 573 23.45 -36.22 -14.94
N PRO A 574 24.25 -36.70 -13.97
CA PRO A 574 25.64 -36.30 -13.88
C PRO A 574 26.27 -36.58 -15.24
N GLY A 575 26.76 -35.53 -15.90
CA GLY A 575 27.45 -35.67 -17.17
C GLY A 575 28.65 -36.58 -16.96
N THR A 576 28.68 -37.70 -17.70
CA THR A 576 29.88 -38.50 -17.87
C THR A 576 31.01 -37.57 -18.36
N PRO A 577 32.22 -37.62 -17.77
CA PRO A 577 33.32 -36.79 -18.25
C PRO A 577 33.62 -37.16 -19.71
N ALA A 578 33.62 -36.17 -20.60
CA ALA A 578 34.07 -36.37 -21.97
C ALA A 578 35.56 -36.74 -21.94
N ALA A 579 35.90 -37.89 -22.52
CA ALA A 579 37.27 -38.29 -22.77
C ALA A 579 37.96 -37.30 -23.73
N PRO A 580 39.26 -37.03 -23.58
CA PRO A 580 39.98 -36.12 -24.46
C PRO A 580 40.16 -36.77 -25.84
N GLY A 581 39.42 -36.29 -26.84
CA GLY A 581 39.59 -36.69 -28.24
C GLY A 581 40.90 -36.13 -28.81
N GLY A 582 41.80 -37.05 -29.19
CA GLY A 582 43.07 -36.75 -29.83
C GLY A 582 42.93 -36.19 -31.25
N ARG A 583 43.93 -35.41 -31.64
CA ARG A 583 44.14 -34.85 -32.98
C ARG A 583 44.67 -35.93 -33.94
N ALA A 584 44.08 -36.00 -35.14
CA ALA A 584 44.68 -36.32 -36.44
C ALA A 584 43.57 -36.02 -37.47
N GLY A 585 43.71 -35.25 -38.55
CA GLY A 585 44.84 -35.09 -39.47
C GLY A 585 44.40 -35.65 -40.83
N GLY A 586 44.23 -34.80 -41.85
CA GLY A 586 44.13 -35.23 -43.25
C GLY A 586 42.97 -34.65 -44.08
N TRP A 587 43.29 -33.66 -44.91
CA TRP A 587 42.59 -33.34 -46.17
C TRP A 587 42.93 -34.43 -47.22
N PRO A 588 42.12 -34.68 -48.28
CA PRO A 588 42.06 -33.80 -49.45
C PRO A 588 40.71 -33.66 -50.17
N THR A 589 40.59 -32.52 -50.87
CA THR A 589 39.75 -32.16 -52.03
C THR A 589 39.92 -33.11 -53.24
N PRO A 590 39.11 -33.04 -54.32
CA PRO A 590 38.21 -31.95 -54.78
C PRO A 590 36.72 -32.13 -54.52
#